data_AF-A0A2A4UGP1-F1
#
_entry.id   AF-A0A2A4UGP1-F1
#
_cell.length_a   1.000
_cell.length_b   1.000
_cell.length_c   1.000
_cell.angle_alpha   90.00
_cell.angle_beta   90.00
_cell.angle_gamma   90.00
#
_symmetry.space_group_name_H-M   'P 1'
#
loop_
_entity.id
_entity.type
_entity.pdbx_description
1 polymer ?
#
loop_
_entity_poly.entity_id
_entity_poly.type
_entity_poly.pdbx_seq_one_letter_code
_entity_poly.pdbx_strand_id
1 'polypeptide(L)'
;HPEQPAIDRRWHIEATIVEHDASPIRMVEEKDLLGKYVALAEATKDVSFVGRLGTYRYLDMDVTIREALDTAAAFKAHREAGTDVPAFMSAPL
;
A
#
# COMPACT_ATOMS: atom_id res chain seq x y z
N HIS A 1 -16.08 6.90 35.45
CA HIS A 1 -15.05 6.00 34.91
C HIS A 1 -15.16 6.03 33.40
N PRO A 2 -14.09 6.37 32.64
CA PRO A 2 -14.17 6.45 31.20
C PRO A 2 -14.02 5.04 30.61
N GLU A 3 -14.97 4.63 29.78
CA GLU A 3 -14.82 3.46 28.93
C GLU A 3 -13.94 3.86 27.74
N GLN A 4 -12.74 3.29 27.68
CA GLN A 4 -11.80 3.44 26.57
C GLN A 4 -12.34 2.64 25.38
N PRO A 5 -12.44 3.20 24.15
CA PRO A 5 -12.88 2.41 23.02
C PRO A 5 -11.77 1.43 22.62
N ALA A 6 -12.06 0.14 22.71
CA ALA A 6 -11.24 -0.92 22.17
C ALA A 6 -11.26 -0.84 20.63
N ILE A 7 -10.21 -0.26 20.04
CA ILE A 7 -9.98 -0.36 18.59
C ILE A 7 -8.95 -1.48 18.38
N ASP A 8 -9.40 -2.72 18.49
CA ASP A 8 -8.66 -3.87 17.97
C ASP A 8 -8.96 -3.99 16.46
N ARG A 9 -8.42 -3.04 15.68
CA ARG A 9 -8.32 -3.20 14.22
C ARG A 9 -6.88 -3.58 13.94
N ARG A 10 -6.67 -4.82 13.50
CA ARG A 10 -5.36 -5.40 13.19
C ARG A 10 -5.02 -5.08 11.74
N TRP A 11 -4.11 -4.13 11.52
CA TRP A 11 -3.70 -3.70 10.18
C TRP A 11 -2.41 -4.41 9.78
N HIS A 12 -2.35 -4.93 8.55
CA HIS A 12 -1.13 -5.50 7.97
C HIS A 12 -0.57 -4.58 6.90
N ILE A 13 0.72 -4.24 7.03
CA ILE A 13 1.50 -3.62 5.97
C ILE A 13 2.37 -4.72 5.38
N GLU A 14 2.09 -5.13 4.15
CA GLU A 14 2.96 -6.04 3.40
C GLU A 14 3.88 -5.20 2.51
N ALA A 15 5.15 -5.10 2.92
CA ALA A 15 6.22 -4.49 2.14
C ALA A 15 7.15 -5.59 1.62
N THR A 16 6.91 -6.03 0.39
CA THR A 16 7.81 -6.99 -0.28
C THR A 16 8.88 -6.21 -1.04
N ILE A 17 10.05 -6.05 -0.43
CA ILE A 17 11.26 -5.57 -1.11
C ILE A 17 11.95 -6.80 -1.71
N VAL A 18 11.81 -7.00 -3.02
CA VAL A 18 12.52 -8.06 -3.74
C VAL A 18 13.42 -7.40 -4.76
N GLU A 19 14.73 -7.58 -4.59
CA GLU A 19 15.70 -7.31 -5.65
C GLU A 19 15.58 -8.41 -6.70
N HIS A 20 14.91 -8.10 -7.82
CA HIS A 20 15.15 -8.80 -9.06
C HIS A 20 14.85 -7.87 -10.25
N ASP A 21 15.87 -7.68 -11.08
CA ASP A 21 15.80 -6.95 -12.34
C ASP A 21 15.03 -7.81 -13.35
N ALA A 22 13.75 -7.52 -13.54
CA ALA A 22 12.92 -8.16 -14.57
C ALA A 22 11.82 -7.18 -14.97
N SER A 23 12.07 -6.44 -16.05
CA SER A 23 11.04 -5.64 -16.73
C SER A 23 9.97 -6.56 -17.33
N PRO A 24 8.66 -6.39 -17.04
CA PRO A 24 7.62 -7.05 -17.79
C PRO A 24 7.11 -6.18 -18.94
N ILE A 25 6.75 -6.90 -19.99
CA ILE A 25 6.30 -6.48 -21.31
C ILE A 25 4.91 -5.83 -21.21
N ARG A 26 4.83 -4.52 -21.47
CA ARG A 26 3.57 -3.74 -21.49
C ARG A 26 2.65 -4.19 -22.63
N MET A 27 1.84 -5.21 -22.42
CA MET A 27 0.78 -5.60 -23.37
C MET A 27 -0.56 -5.06 -22.86
N VAL A 28 -1.42 -4.65 -23.80
CA VAL A 28 -2.70 -3.99 -23.52
C VAL A 28 -3.62 -4.81 -22.60
N GLU A 29 -3.46 -6.13 -22.56
CA GLU A 29 -4.20 -7.05 -21.68
C GLU A 29 -3.82 -6.93 -20.18
N GLU A 30 -2.64 -6.39 -19.84
CA GLU A 30 -2.23 -6.19 -18.43
C GLU A 30 -2.98 -5.02 -17.77
N LYS A 31 -3.40 -3.99 -18.50
CA LYS A 31 -4.06 -2.82 -17.89
C LYS A 31 -5.43 -3.17 -17.32
N ASP A 32 -6.19 -4.02 -18.02
CA ASP A 32 -7.49 -4.49 -17.56
C ASP A 32 -7.36 -5.41 -16.33
N LEU A 33 -6.29 -6.21 -16.28
CA LEU A 33 -5.99 -7.07 -15.14
C LEU A 33 -5.51 -6.25 -13.94
N LEU A 34 -4.63 -5.27 -14.15
CA LEU A 34 -4.17 -4.34 -13.13
C LEU A 34 -5.34 -3.57 -12.50
N GLY A 35 -6.25 -3.04 -13.32
CA GLY A 35 -7.44 -2.35 -12.83
C GLY A 35 -8.31 -3.21 -11.92
N LYS A 36 -8.46 -4.50 -12.23
CA LYS A 36 -9.19 -5.45 -11.38
C LYS A 36 -8.49 -5.67 -10.04
N TYR A 37 -7.16 -5.77 -10.03
CA TYR A 37 -6.40 -5.92 -8.79
C TYR A 37 -6.42 -4.66 -7.94
N VAL A 38 -6.36 -3.46 -8.54
CA VAL A 38 -6.52 -2.20 -7.81
C VAL A 38 -7.90 -2.13 -7.17
N ALA A 39 -8.97 -2.45 -7.90
CA ALA A 39 -10.33 -2.47 -7.34
C ALA A 39 -10.47 -3.48 -6.19
N LEU A 40 -9.84 -4.66 -6.30
CA LEU A 40 -9.82 -5.65 -5.23
C LEU A 40 -9.05 -5.15 -4.01
N ALA A 41 -7.90 -4.51 -4.21
CA ALA A 41 -7.08 -3.95 -3.14
C ALA A 41 -7.82 -2.82 -2.40
N GLU A 42 -8.49 -1.92 -3.13
CA GLU A 42 -9.32 -0.85 -2.55
C GLU A 42 -10.52 -1.39 -1.75
N ALA A 43 -11.07 -2.54 -2.13
CA ALA A 43 -12.14 -3.21 -1.40
C ALA A 43 -11.65 -4.02 -0.18
N THR A 44 -10.35 -4.29 -0.08
CA THR A 44 -9.76 -5.07 1.01
C THR A 44 -9.55 -4.19 2.23
N LYS A 45 -10.10 -4.62 3.37
CA LYS A 45 -9.97 -3.88 4.63
C LYS A 45 -8.71 -4.26 5.39
N ASP A 46 -8.24 -3.32 6.19
CA ASP A 46 -7.15 -3.50 7.14
C ASP A 46 -5.79 -3.90 6.51
N VAL A 47 -5.62 -3.62 5.21
CA VAL A 47 -4.39 -3.87 4.45
C VAL A 47 -4.02 -2.63 3.65
N SER A 48 -2.72 -2.30 3.64
CA SER A 48 -2.16 -1.27 2.74
C SER A 48 -1.01 -1.87 1.92
N PHE A 49 -1.02 -1.58 0.62
CA PHE A 49 -0.06 -2.06 -0.36
C PHE A 49 0.98 -0.97 -0.66
N VAL A 50 2.26 -1.33 -0.63
CA VAL A 50 3.38 -0.39 -0.76
C VAL A 50 4.50 -0.94 -1.66
N GLY A 51 5.36 -0.03 -2.13
CA GLY A 51 6.53 -0.37 -2.91
C GLY A 51 6.22 -0.85 -4.34
N ARG A 52 7.27 -1.27 -5.05
CA ARG A 52 7.19 -1.60 -6.48
C ARG A 52 6.14 -2.66 -6.82
N LEU A 53 6.12 -3.78 -6.09
CA LEU A 53 5.17 -4.86 -6.37
C LEU A 53 3.76 -4.53 -5.91
N GLY A 54 3.62 -3.91 -4.74
CA GLY A 54 2.32 -3.54 -4.18
C GLY A 54 1.63 -2.44 -5.00
N THR A 55 2.39 -1.56 -5.66
CA THR A 55 1.85 -0.43 -6.43
C THR A 55 2.05 -0.56 -7.94
N TYR A 56 2.63 -1.67 -8.40
CA TYR A 56 2.99 -1.92 -9.81
C TYR A 56 3.88 -0.84 -10.47
N ARG A 57 4.62 -0.06 -9.66
CA ARG A 57 5.50 1.03 -10.13
C ARG A 57 6.96 0.60 -10.20
N TYR A 58 7.68 1.10 -11.19
CA TYR A 58 9.14 1.04 -11.19
C TYR A 58 9.68 2.15 -10.29
N LEU A 59 10.35 1.78 -9.19
CA LEU A 59 10.90 2.71 -8.21
C LEU A 59 12.37 2.39 -7.99
N ASP A 60 13.21 3.42 -8.04
CA ASP A 60 14.59 3.32 -7.60
C ASP A 60 14.66 3.09 -6.07
N MET A 61 15.82 2.64 -5.59
CA MET A 61 16.00 2.23 -4.20
C MET A 61 15.78 3.39 -3.21
N ASP A 62 16.27 4.59 -3.53
CA ASP A 62 16.08 5.79 -2.73
C ASP A 62 14.62 6.25 -2.68
N VAL A 63 13.90 6.15 -3.80
CA VAL A 63 12.45 6.40 -3.88
C VAL A 63 11.68 5.38 -3.04
N THR A 64 12.05 4.11 -3.12
CA THR A 64 11.42 3.03 -2.31
C THR A 64 11.59 3.28 -0.82
N ILE A 65 12.79 3.67 -0.38
CA ILE A 65 13.06 3.99 1.03
C ILE A 65 12.26 5.22 1.47
N ARG A 66 12.21 6.28 0.64
CA ARG A 66 11.43 7.48 0.94
C ARG A 66 9.96 7.14 1.11
N GLU A 67 9.36 6.42 0.17
CA GLU A 67 7.95 6.05 0.22
C GLU A 67 7.62 5.14 1.41
N ALA A 68 8.52 4.24 1.80
CA ALA A 68 8.35 3.42 2.99
C ALA A 68 8.28 4.28 4.26
N LEU A 69 9.17 5.27 4.39
CA LEU A 69 9.16 6.22 5.50
C LEU A 69 7.90 7.09 5.52
N ASP A 70 7.49 7.60 4.35
CA ASP A 70 6.30 8.44 4.21
C ASP A 70 5.03 7.63 4.51
N THR A 71 4.96 6.37 4.08
CA THR A 71 3.86 5.44 4.40
C THR A 71 3.81 5.19 5.91
N ALA A 72 4.94 4.96 6.57
CA ALA A 72 4.97 4.75 8.02
C ALA A 72 4.47 5.98 8.78
N ALA A 73 4.88 7.18 8.35
CA ALA A 73 4.42 8.44 8.94
C ALA A 73 2.90 8.67 8.73
N ALA A 74 2.41 8.46 7.51
CA ALA A 74 0.99 8.58 7.18
C ALA A 74 0.14 7.56 7.96
N PHE A 75 0.58 6.30 8.01
CA PHE A 75 -0.09 5.25 8.78
C PHE A 75 -0.21 5.64 10.25
N LYS A 76 0.88 6.12 10.86
CA LYS A 76 0.87 6.60 12.24
C LYS A 76 -0.13 7.75 12.43
N ALA A 77 -0.16 8.73 11.52
CA ALA A 77 -1.10 9.84 11.58
C ALA A 77 -2.56 9.37 11.51
N HIS A 78 -2.88 8.43 10.61
CA HIS A 78 -4.21 7.83 10.52
C HIS A 78 -4.61 7.10 11.81
N ARG A 79 -3.67 6.39 12.45
CA ARG A 79 -3.90 5.73 13.74
C ARG A 79 -4.21 6.72 14.84
N GLU A 80 -3.42 7.79 14.96
CA GLU A 80 -3.59 8.81 15.98
C GLU A 80 -4.89 9.59 15.80
N ALA A 81 -5.31 9.83 14.54
CA ALA A 81 -6.56 10.49 14.20
C ALA A 81 -7.79 9.55 14.28
N GLY A 82 -7.60 8.23 14.41
CA GLY A 82 -8.69 7.25 14.39
C GLY A 82 -9.42 7.14 13.04
N THR A 83 -8.78 7.59 11.96
CA THR A 83 -9.30 7.56 10.59
C THR A 83 -8.92 6.26 9.87
N ASP A 84 -9.65 5.91 8.82
CA ASP A 84 -9.32 4.75 7.99
C ASP A 84 -8.00 4.96 7.24
N VAL A 85 -7.18 3.91 7.21
CA VAL A 85 -5.93 3.88 6.44
C VAL A 85 -6.28 3.46 5.00
N PRO A 86 -5.85 4.20 3.97
CA PRO A 86 -6.13 3.83 2.59
C PRO A 86 -5.37 2.55 2.18
N ALA A 87 -5.92 1.83 1.19
CA ALA A 87 -5.26 0.67 0.59
C ALA A 87 -3.93 1.06 -0.10
N PHE A 88 -3.85 2.29 -0.63
CA PHE A 88 -2.67 2.83 -1.28
C PHE A 88 -2.35 4.23 -0.75
N MET A 89 -1.15 4.41 -0.18
CA MET A 89 -0.64 5.73 0.21
C MET A 89 -0.06 6.51 -0.97
N SER A 90 0.36 5.78 -2.01
CA SER A 90 0.82 6.30 -3.29
C SER A 90 -0.01 5.65 -4.38
N ALA A 91 -0.46 6.44 -5.36
CA ALA A 91 -1.30 5.92 -6.43
C ALA A 91 -0.60 4.74 -7.15
N PRO A 92 -1.25 3.56 -7.28
CA PRO A 92 -0.71 2.43 -8.03
C PRO A 92 -0.74 2.76 -9.53
N LEU A 93 0.25 2.34 -10.32
CA LEU A 93 0.25 2.41 -11.81
C LEU A 93 1.55 1.90 -12.48
#